data_AF-A0A1T4XUS9-F1
#
_entry.id   AF-A0A1T4XUS9-F1
#
_cell.length_a   1.000
_cell.length_b   1.000
_cell.length_c   1.000
_cell.angle_alpha   90.00
_cell.angle_beta   90.00
_cell.angle_gamma   90.00
#
_symmetry.space_group_name_H-M   'P 1'
#
loop_
_entity.id
_entity.type
_entity.pdbx_description
1 polymer ?
#
loop_
_entity_poly.entity_id
_entity_poly.type
_entity_poly.pdbx_seq_one_letter_code
_entity_poly.pdbx_strand_id
1 'polypeptide(L)'
;MRKLQAWGGAAALLAALLLGGCARQDTVTATPEQAATPTPEVTAESTPEPAVGLSTNPLTGLDDADYTGKRPVAVMLRTLDGAQPQWGIASADVLIEGVTEGNTAGLMALFADVDRISKVGPVGPGRDLFLQAALPLNAMPVSIDKNVYAANLLNTLAYQDLDGYHVGKTAFAFDQGRQDAGYREENCWYTTGELIRNGAASYGTALEGSNTPLFRFGAREEVAPENRSGMSLTVTFSKSDSEQLNYNTGTGLYEKLNADGSPMTDADNGQQAAFTNVFVLYASSGIKDDGYTRQYDMTGGTGLYLHGGAWEQISWSKEDATGPFSLTAADGTPLTVAPGKSFIAIWGGYYGQALRLTAADGSEQTLPEKPALLASGVTDEAAAAAEAALSNAQKLIDAQAAIDQANASLAEAQTELQDAQAALDADSENADLLAARDAAQAKIDELNQTIADNQAYLDANAPQPEATEAPAE
;
A
#
# COMPACT_ATOMS: atom_id res chain seq x y z
N MET A 1 36.81 0.19 -67.32
CA MET A 1 36.48 -1.10 -66.67
C MET A 1 34.96 -1.12 -66.49
N ARG A 2 34.13 -1.38 -67.51
CA ARG A 2 33.64 -2.68 -68.05
C ARG A 2 33.17 -3.69 -66.99
N LYS A 3 31.85 -3.76 -66.78
CA LYS A 3 30.91 -4.89 -67.02
C LYS A 3 29.47 -4.37 -66.72
N LEU A 4 28.56 -4.21 -67.71
CA LEU A 4 27.68 -5.20 -68.38
C LEU A 4 26.77 -5.92 -67.36
N GLN A 5 25.44 -6.06 -67.44
CA GLN A 5 24.34 -5.94 -68.44
C GLN A 5 23.02 -5.96 -67.60
N ALA A 6 22.00 -5.12 -67.79
CA ALA A 6 20.97 -5.05 -68.86
C ALA A 6 19.71 -5.93 -68.64
N TRP A 7 18.54 -5.29 -68.58
CA TRP A 7 17.20 -5.62 -69.15
C TRP A 7 16.10 -4.93 -68.32
N GLY A 8 15.09 -4.22 -68.83
CA GLY A 8 14.63 -3.76 -70.16
C GLY A 8 13.51 -2.73 -69.88
N GLY A 9 13.41 -1.59 -70.59
CA GLY A 9 12.56 -1.40 -71.78
C GLY A 9 11.06 -1.52 -71.43
N ALA A 10 10.15 -0.55 -71.64
CA ALA A 10 10.00 0.33 -72.79
C ALA A 10 9.13 1.57 -72.49
N ALA A 11 9.27 2.56 -73.35
CA ALA A 11 8.70 3.90 -73.31
C ALA A 11 7.42 4.06 -74.17
N ALA A 12 6.90 5.30 -74.16
CA ALA A 12 6.13 5.97 -75.23
C ALA A 12 4.60 5.74 -75.24
N LEU A 13 3.70 6.69 -75.58
CA LEU A 13 3.65 8.14 -75.83
C LEU A 13 2.20 8.45 -76.29
N LEU A 14 1.79 9.74 -76.26
CA LEU A 14 0.66 10.37 -76.99
C LEU A 14 -0.79 9.99 -76.58
N ALA A 15 -1.85 10.77 -76.82
CA ALA A 15 -2.12 12.21 -76.98
C ALA A 15 -3.62 12.32 -77.33
N ALA A 16 -4.32 13.27 -76.69
CA ALA A 16 -5.28 14.23 -77.25
C ALA A 16 -6.52 13.77 -78.10
N LEU A 17 -7.68 14.33 -77.69
CA LEU A 17 -8.75 14.98 -78.49
C LEU A 17 -10.06 14.21 -78.91
N LEU A 18 -11.17 14.77 -78.39
CA LEU A 18 -12.45 15.19 -79.04
C LEU A 18 -13.64 14.21 -79.27
N LEU A 19 -14.76 14.62 -78.62
CA LEU A 19 -16.13 14.89 -79.12
C LEU A 19 -17.02 13.80 -79.77
N GLY A 20 -18.28 13.80 -79.31
CA GLY A 20 -19.49 13.22 -79.96
C GLY A 20 -20.22 12.29 -78.97
N GLY A 21 -21.51 12.40 -78.63
CA GLY A 21 -22.65 13.00 -79.32
C GLY A 21 -23.79 11.97 -79.36
N CYS A 22 -24.74 12.09 -78.42
CA CYS A 22 -26.15 11.65 -78.38
C CYS A 22 -26.63 10.31 -79.01
N ALA A 23 -27.35 9.53 -78.19
CA ALA A 23 -28.80 9.22 -78.31
C ALA A 23 -29.19 7.71 -78.28
N ARG A 24 -30.12 7.40 -77.34
CA ARG A 24 -31.23 6.39 -77.38
C ARG A 24 -30.86 4.93 -77.72
N GLN A 25 -31.44 3.88 -77.15
CA GLN A 25 -32.49 3.63 -76.15
C GLN A 25 -32.38 2.09 -75.93
N ASP A 26 -32.55 1.62 -74.70
CA ASP A 26 -33.33 0.42 -74.35
C ASP A 26 -32.81 -0.34 -73.13
N THR A 27 -33.80 -0.67 -72.32
CA THR A 27 -33.86 -1.26 -70.98
C THR A 27 -33.12 -2.58 -70.81
N VAL A 28 -32.32 -2.64 -69.74
CA VAL A 28 -32.17 -3.84 -68.90
C VAL A 28 -32.20 -3.39 -67.44
N THR A 29 -33.18 -3.89 -66.68
CA THR A 29 -33.25 -3.76 -65.23
C THR A 29 -32.12 -4.59 -64.61
N ALA A 30 -31.17 -3.93 -63.93
CA ALA A 30 -30.19 -4.56 -63.05
C ALA A 30 -30.13 -3.77 -61.73
N THR A 31 -30.17 -4.55 -60.65
CA THR A 31 -29.94 -4.31 -59.21
C THR A 31 -29.43 -2.91 -58.79
N PRO A 32 -29.99 -2.28 -57.73
CA PRO A 32 -29.41 -1.06 -57.19
C PRO A 32 -28.00 -1.36 -56.66
N GLU A 33 -27.01 -0.72 -57.29
CA GLU A 33 -25.63 -0.67 -56.83
C GLU A 33 -25.60 0.13 -55.53
N GLN A 34 -25.17 -0.56 -54.46
CA GLN A 34 -25.01 -0.01 -53.13
C GLN A 34 -24.03 1.16 -53.19
N ALA A 35 -24.51 2.35 -52.84
CA ALA A 35 -23.65 3.52 -52.69
C ALA A 35 -22.50 3.18 -51.72
N ALA A 36 -21.28 3.40 -52.16
CA ALA A 36 -20.10 3.26 -51.32
C ALA A 36 -20.25 4.20 -50.12
N THR A 37 -20.26 3.60 -48.92
CA THR A 37 -20.21 4.30 -47.64
C THR A 37 -18.96 5.18 -47.61
N PRO A 38 -19.04 6.47 -47.23
CA PRO A 38 -17.86 7.30 -47.10
C PRO A 38 -16.93 6.68 -46.04
N THR A 39 -15.66 6.50 -46.41
CA THR A 39 -14.58 6.17 -45.48
C THR A 39 -14.54 7.26 -44.41
N PRO A 40 -14.62 6.93 -43.11
CA PRO A 40 -14.51 7.93 -42.06
C PRO A 40 -13.14 8.60 -42.15
N GLU A 41 -13.17 9.91 -42.25
CA GLU A 41 -12.00 10.76 -42.12
C GLU A 41 -11.41 10.52 -40.72
N VAL A 42 -10.16 10.04 -40.68
CA VAL A 42 -9.43 9.88 -39.42
C VAL A 42 -9.17 11.28 -38.89
N THR A 43 -10.03 11.75 -38.00
CA THR A 43 -9.78 12.91 -37.16
C THR A 43 -8.47 12.67 -36.44
N ALA A 44 -7.47 13.50 -36.72
CA ALA A 44 -6.24 13.52 -35.94
C ALA A 44 -6.63 13.70 -34.47
N GLU A 45 -6.30 12.69 -33.67
CA GLU A 45 -6.51 12.68 -32.23
C GLU A 45 -5.82 13.94 -31.67
N SER A 46 -6.62 14.82 -31.07
CA SER A 46 -6.09 16.01 -30.42
C SER A 46 -5.11 15.53 -29.35
N THR A 47 -3.87 16.01 -29.39
CA THR A 47 -2.93 15.88 -28.28
C THR A 47 -3.67 16.36 -27.03
N PRO A 48 -3.82 15.53 -25.98
CA PRO A 48 -4.52 15.97 -24.79
C PRO A 48 -3.81 17.22 -24.25
N GLU A 49 -4.59 18.28 -24.07
CA GLU A 49 -4.17 19.46 -23.32
C GLU A 49 -3.63 18.96 -21.97
N PRO A 50 -2.46 19.44 -21.49
CA PRO A 50 -1.89 18.97 -20.24
C PRO A 50 -2.94 19.15 -19.15
N ALA A 51 -3.37 18.04 -18.55
CA ALA A 51 -4.35 18.04 -17.47
C ALA A 51 -3.90 19.03 -16.39
N VAL A 52 -4.67 20.11 -16.25
CA VAL A 52 -4.42 21.16 -15.26
C VAL A 52 -4.56 20.49 -13.90
N GLY A 53 -3.44 20.23 -13.22
CA GLY A 53 -3.45 19.65 -11.88
C GLY A 53 -4.18 20.56 -10.90
N LEU A 54 -4.79 19.96 -9.88
CA LEU A 54 -5.58 20.68 -8.89
C LEU A 54 -4.69 21.63 -8.09
N SER A 55 -5.15 22.86 -7.86
CA SER A 55 -4.44 23.77 -6.96
C SER A 55 -4.59 23.35 -5.50
N THR A 56 -5.73 22.77 -5.12
CA THR A 56 -6.01 22.25 -3.77
C THR A 56 -5.47 20.85 -3.57
N ASN A 57 -5.25 20.44 -2.32
CA ASN A 57 -4.76 19.12 -1.96
C ASN A 57 -5.70 18.01 -2.50
N PRO A 58 -5.26 17.15 -3.44
CA PRO A 58 -6.09 16.09 -4.03
C PRO A 58 -6.58 15.06 -3.01
N LEU A 59 -5.90 14.88 -1.88
CA LEU A 59 -6.18 13.83 -0.92
C LEU A 59 -7.00 14.29 0.28
N THR A 60 -7.03 15.59 0.56
CA THR A 60 -7.74 16.16 1.71
C THR A 60 -8.74 17.25 1.34
N GLY A 61 -8.69 17.81 0.13
CA GLY A 61 -9.51 18.94 -0.28
C GLY A 61 -9.16 20.28 0.42
N LEU A 62 -8.05 20.34 1.15
CA LEU A 62 -7.57 21.57 1.78
C LEU A 62 -6.88 22.49 0.77
N ASP A 63 -7.05 23.79 0.94
CA ASP A 63 -6.33 24.84 0.22
C ASP A 63 -5.15 25.32 1.07
N ASP A 64 -4.17 24.42 1.27
CA ASP A 64 -3.02 24.62 2.17
C ASP A 64 -1.68 24.82 1.45
N ALA A 65 -1.62 24.54 0.15
CA ALA A 65 -0.48 24.76 -0.74
C ALA A 65 -0.95 24.69 -2.21
N ASP A 66 -0.05 24.92 -3.15
CA ASP A 66 -0.29 24.68 -4.58
C ASP A 66 0.11 23.24 -4.95
N TYR A 67 -0.86 22.45 -5.41
CA TYR A 67 -0.68 21.06 -5.86
C TYR A 67 -0.73 20.92 -7.39
N THR A 68 -0.77 22.03 -8.15
CA THR A 68 -0.83 21.94 -9.60
C THR A 68 0.40 21.22 -10.14
N GLY A 69 0.15 20.13 -10.87
CA GLY A 69 1.20 19.31 -11.46
C GLY A 69 1.95 18.44 -10.47
N LYS A 70 1.49 18.26 -9.23
CA LYS A 70 2.15 17.41 -8.22
C LYS A 70 1.47 16.05 -8.12
N ARG A 71 2.24 14.98 -8.33
CA ARG A 71 1.74 13.60 -8.12
C ARG A 71 1.77 13.26 -6.63
N PRO A 72 0.72 12.62 -6.10
CA PRO A 72 0.79 12.02 -4.78
C PRO A 72 1.89 10.96 -4.69
N VAL A 73 2.31 10.60 -3.48
CA VAL A 73 3.24 9.52 -3.19
C VAL A 73 2.56 8.52 -2.26
N ALA A 74 2.67 7.24 -2.58
CA ALA A 74 2.08 6.12 -1.87
C ALA A 74 3.17 5.24 -1.27
N VAL A 75 3.43 5.37 0.03
CA VAL A 75 4.48 4.61 0.72
C VAL A 75 3.87 3.44 1.48
N MET A 76 4.30 2.23 1.15
CA MET A 76 3.91 1.03 1.89
C MET A 76 4.68 0.98 3.21
N LEU A 77 3.99 0.67 4.30
CA LEU A 77 4.54 0.64 5.65
C LEU A 77 4.51 -0.79 6.21
N ARG A 78 5.53 -1.12 6.99
CA ARG A 78 5.53 -2.37 7.76
C ARG A 78 4.58 -2.26 8.95
N THR A 79 3.88 -3.37 9.22
CA THR A 79 2.89 -3.51 10.29
C THR A 79 3.08 -4.77 11.13
N LEU A 80 4.04 -5.62 10.77
CA LEU A 80 4.40 -6.80 11.56
C LEU A 80 4.95 -6.42 12.93
N ASP A 81 5.01 -7.41 13.83
CA ASP A 81 5.53 -7.22 15.18
C ASP A 81 6.91 -6.52 15.17
N GLY A 82 7.09 -5.58 16.11
CA GLY A 82 8.26 -4.72 16.17
C GLY A 82 8.38 -3.62 15.10
N ALA A 83 7.41 -3.45 14.18
CA ALA A 83 7.46 -2.34 13.21
C ALA A 83 6.97 -0.99 13.78
N GLN A 84 6.20 -1.02 14.87
CA GLN A 84 5.64 0.18 15.51
C GLN A 84 6.62 0.78 16.55
N PRO A 85 6.60 2.11 16.77
CA PRO A 85 5.83 3.11 16.03
C PRO A 85 6.38 3.38 14.62
N GLN A 86 5.52 3.62 13.64
CA GLN A 86 5.92 4.03 12.29
C GLN A 86 6.28 5.52 12.23
N TRP A 87 7.15 5.87 11.29
CA TRP A 87 7.42 7.26 10.89
C TRP A 87 6.42 7.70 9.81
N GLY A 88 5.95 8.95 9.91
CA GLY A 88 5.17 9.63 8.89
C GLY A 88 3.65 9.44 8.98
N ILE A 89 3.16 8.54 9.83
CA ILE A 89 1.73 8.23 9.98
C ILE A 89 0.88 9.41 10.47
N ALA A 90 1.45 10.30 11.29
CA ALA A 90 0.72 11.50 11.73
C ALA A 90 0.70 12.58 10.66
N SER A 91 1.69 12.60 9.76
CA SER A 91 1.81 13.60 8.69
C SER A 91 1.10 13.22 7.39
N ALA A 92 0.80 11.93 7.19
CA ALA A 92 0.10 11.42 6.02
C ALA A 92 -1.26 12.10 5.82
N ASP A 93 -1.62 12.34 4.56
CA ASP A 93 -2.93 12.87 4.19
C ASP A 93 -4.00 11.77 4.28
N VAL A 94 -3.63 10.55 3.90
CA VAL A 94 -4.50 9.38 3.99
C VAL A 94 -3.70 8.18 4.48
N LEU A 95 -4.26 7.43 5.43
CA LEU A 95 -3.82 6.08 5.76
C LEU A 95 -4.83 5.07 5.23
N ILE A 96 -4.34 4.01 4.58
CA ILE A 96 -5.16 2.90 4.09
C ILE A 96 -4.66 1.61 4.73
N GLU A 97 -5.58 0.86 5.34
CA GLU A 97 -5.27 -0.33 6.10
C GLU A 97 -6.19 -1.49 5.70
N GLY A 98 -5.64 -2.70 5.61
CA GLY A 98 -6.39 -3.89 5.22
C GLY A 98 -5.50 -5.13 5.18
N VAL A 99 -6.07 -6.31 5.40
CA VAL A 99 -5.31 -7.56 5.40
C VAL A 99 -4.85 -7.88 3.99
N THR A 100 -3.54 -7.92 3.75
CA THR A 100 -3.00 -8.22 2.42
C THR A 100 -2.55 -9.67 2.31
N GLU A 101 -1.86 -10.18 3.32
CA GLU A 101 -1.30 -11.54 3.36
C GLU A 101 -1.51 -12.13 4.75
N GLY A 102 -1.91 -13.39 4.83
CA GLY A 102 -2.24 -14.06 6.08
C GLY A 102 -3.34 -13.33 6.85
N ASN A 103 -3.03 -12.94 8.09
CA ASN A 103 -3.98 -12.37 9.05
C ASN A 103 -3.54 -11.02 9.66
N THR A 104 -2.47 -10.40 9.15
CA THR A 104 -2.02 -9.06 9.59
C THR A 104 -2.40 -8.02 8.54
N ALA A 105 -2.99 -6.91 8.99
CA ALA A 105 -3.30 -5.75 8.17
C ALA A 105 -2.00 -5.09 7.70
N GLY A 106 -1.87 -4.89 6.39
CA GLY A 106 -0.85 -4.00 5.85
C GLY A 106 -1.30 -2.54 5.97
N LEU A 107 -0.37 -1.61 5.81
CA LEU A 107 -0.63 -0.18 5.90
C LEU A 107 0.05 0.56 4.73
N MET A 108 -0.66 1.53 4.15
CA MET A 108 -0.11 2.46 3.17
C MET A 108 -0.38 3.90 3.62
N ALA A 109 0.64 4.74 3.54
CA ALA A 109 0.54 6.18 3.75
C ALA A 109 0.58 6.93 2.40
N LEU A 110 -0.42 7.77 2.16
CA LEU A 110 -0.47 8.65 1.01
C LEU A 110 -0.16 10.10 1.40
N PHE A 111 0.66 10.75 0.60
CA PHE A 111 1.03 12.16 0.71
C PHE A 111 0.71 12.84 -0.61
N ALA A 112 0.05 13.99 -0.56
CA ALA A 112 -0.38 14.71 -1.76
C ALA A 112 0.80 15.32 -2.53
N ASP A 113 1.95 15.48 -1.86
CA ASP A 113 3.17 16.05 -2.40
C ASP A 113 4.38 15.39 -1.76
N VAL A 114 5.38 15.05 -2.58
CA VAL A 114 6.67 14.51 -2.14
C VAL A 114 7.41 15.47 -1.18
N ASP A 115 7.23 16.79 -1.33
CA ASP A 115 7.88 17.78 -0.45
C ASP A 115 7.36 17.78 0.99
N ARG A 116 6.22 17.13 1.23
CA ARG A 116 5.63 17.00 2.57
C ARG A 116 6.18 15.81 3.35
N ILE A 117 7.03 15.00 2.74
CA ILE A 117 7.57 13.78 3.34
C ILE A 117 8.91 14.11 4.02
N SER A 118 8.88 14.39 5.33
CA SER A 118 10.10 14.56 6.14
C SER A 118 10.81 13.22 6.31
N LYS A 119 10.08 12.22 6.80
CA LYS A 119 10.54 10.84 7.02
C LYS A 119 9.34 9.92 7.10
N VAL A 120 9.39 8.79 6.41
CA VAL A 120 8.31 7.80 6.40
C VAL A 120 8.85 6.38 6.32
N GLY A 121 8.25 5.48 7.10
CA GLY A 121 8.66 4.09 7.22
C GLY A 121 8.20 3.47 8.56
N PRO A 122 8.68 2.29 8.96
CA PRO A 122 9.57 1.44 8.18
C PRO A 122 8.94 1.06 6.85
N VAL A 123 9.66 1.21 5.74
CA VAL A 123 9.09 0.96 4.41
C VAL A 123 8.87 -0.54 4.25
N GLY A 124 7.64 -0.90 3.92
CA GLY A 124 7.19 -2.27 3.74
C GLY A 124 7.11 -2.68 2.27
N PRO A 125 6.72 -3.95 2.04
CA PRO A 125 6.64 -4.49 0.70
C PRO A 125 5.35 -4.09 -0.02
N GLY A 126 5.43 -3.98 -1.35
CA GLY A 126 4.32 -3.64 -2.23
C GLY A 126 3.22 -4.71 -2.23
N ARG A 127 1.96 -4.29 -2.10
CA ARG A 127 0.78 -5.16 -2.14
C ARG A 127 -0.27 -4.60 -3.12
N ASP A 128 -0.82 -5.48 -3.95
CA ASP A 128 -1.74 -5.11 -5.02
C ASP A 128 -3.04 -4.46 -4.52
N LEU A 129 -3.50 -4.84 -3.33
CA LEU A 129 -4.66 -4.20 -2.68
C LEU A 129 -4.50 -2.67 -2.58
N PHE A 130 -3.37 -2.22 -2.05
CA PHE A 130 -3.11 -0.79 -1.83
C PHE A 130 -2.75 -0.07 -3.12
N LEU A 131 -2.06 -0.73 -4.04
CA LEU A 131 -1.81 -0.17 -5.37
C LEU A 131 -3.11 0.18 -6.09
N GLN A 132 -4.15 -0.64 -5.96
CA GLN A 132 -5.45 -0.32 -6.55
C GLN A 132 -6.04 0.98 -5.98
N ALA A 133 -5.73 1.40 -4.75
CA ALA A 133 -6.15 2.70 -4.23
C ALA A 133 -5.24 3.86 -4.69
N ALA A 134 -3.95 3.59 -4.91
CA ALA A 134 -2.94 4.60 -5.25
C ALA A 134 -2.89 4.95 -6.75
N LEU A 135 -2.98 3.95 -7.62
CA LEU A 135 -2.81 4.11 -9.07
C LEU A 135 -3.82 5.08 -9.73
N PRO A 136 -5.11 5.10 -9.33
CA PRO A 136 -6.08 6.07 -9.88
C PRO A 136 -5.74 7.53 -9.59
N LEU A 137 -4.92 7.77 -8.57
CA LEU A 137 -4.46 9.10 -8.17
C LEU A 137 -3.22 9.54 -8.95
N ASN A 138 -2.71 8.69 -9.85
CA ASN A 138 -1.40 8.82 -10.49
C ASN A 138 -0.26 8.93 -9.45
N ALA A 139 -0.44 8.30 -8.28
CA ALA A 139 0.53 8.36 -7.20
C ALA A 139 1.81 7.59 -7.55
N MET A 140 2.96 8.01 -7.02
CA MET A 140 4.22 7.27 -7.07
C MET A 140 4.22 6.18 -5.99
N PRO A 141 4.17 4.87 -6.32
CA PRO A 141 4.29 3.80 -5.35
C PRO A 141 5.73 3.66 -4.89
N VAL A 142 5.93 3.55 -3.58
CA VAL A 142 7.23 3.41 -2.94
C VAL A 142 7.17 2.24 -1.97
N SER A 143 8.03 1.24 -2.16
CA SER A 143 8.10 0.04 -1.32
C SER A 143 9.52 -0.53 -1.29
N ILE A 144 9.78 -1.44 -0.37
CA ILE A 144 10.97 -2.30 -0.40
C ILE A 144 10.47 -3.72 -0.62
N ASP A 145 10.77 -4.29 -1.77
CA ASP A 145 10.18 -5.53 -2.28
C ASP A 145 8.69 -5.39 -2.62
N LYS A 146 8.12 -6.39 -3.29
CA LYS A 146 6.70 -6.50 -3.64
C LYS A 146 6.34 -7.93 -3.98
N ASN A 147 5.12 -8.34 -3.65
CA ASN A 147 4.67 -9.69 -4.00
C ASN A 147 4.39 -9.83 -5.50
N VAL A 148 4.22 -11.07 -5.96
CA VAL A 148 4.03 -11.38 -7.40
C VAL A 148 2.81 -10.70 -7.99
N TYR A 149 1.73 -10.51 -7.23
CA TYR A 149 0.52 -9.85 -7.72
C TYR A 149 0.71 -8.34 -7.90
N ALA A 150 1.40 -7.68 -6.96
CA ALA A 150 1.77 -6.28 -7.09
C ALA A 150 2.70 -6.07 -8.29
N ALA A 151 3.72 -6.92 -8.44
CA ALA A 151 4.62 -6.89 -9.60
C ALA A 151 3.86 -7.09 -10.92
N ASN A 152 2.97 -8.07 -11.00
CA ASN A 152 2.17 -8.34 -12.20
C ASN A 152 1.22 -7.20 -12.53
N LEU A 153 0.57 -6.59 -11.53
CA LEU A 153 -0.31 -5.43 -11.72
C LEU A 153 0.47 -4.25 -12.32
N LEU A 154 1.61 -3.89 -11.72
CA LEU A 154 2.46 -2.80 -12.20
C LEU A 154 3.00 -3.08 -13.62
N ASN A 155 3.48 -4.31 -13.88
CA ASN A 155 3.99 -4.71 -15.19
C ASN A 155 2.90 -4.67 -16.27
N THR A 156 1.68 -5.14 -15.94
CA THR A 156 0.55 -5.14 -16.88
C THR A 156 0.15 -3.71 -17.27
N LEU A 157 0.24 -2.78 -16.33
CA LEU A 157 -0.08 -1.37 -16.55
C LEU A 157 1.12 -0.54 -17.06
N ALA A 158 2.30 -1.16 -17.20
CA ALA A 158 3.56 -0.48 -17.46
C ALA A 158 3.80 0.70 -16.50
N TYR A 159 3.43 0.52 -15.23
CA TYR A 159 3.44 1.57 -14.21
C TYR A 159 4.72 1.50 -13.38
N GLN A 160 5.52 2.56 -13.41
CA GLN A 160 6.79 2.61 -12.70
C GLN A 160 6.61 2.91 -11.20
N ASP A 161 7.16 2.04 -10.36
CA ASP A 161 7.30 2.22 -8.91
C ASP A 161 8.75 2.49 -8.49
N LEU A 162 8.94 2.88 -7.23
CA LEU A 162 10.25 2.92 -6.57
C LEU A 162 10.37 1.74 -5.60
N ASP A 163 10.99 0.67 -6.08
CA ASP A 163 11.27 -0.52 -5.29
C ASP A 163 12.71 -0.51 -4.75
N GLY A 164 12.86 -0.59 -3.43
CA GLY A 164 14.14 -0.62 -2.72
C GLY A 164 15.09 -1.75 -3.12
N TYR A 165 14.57 -2.90 -3.60
CA TYR A 165 15.42 -3.98 -4.10
C TYR A 165 16.16 -3.61 -5.39
N HIS A 166 15.63 -2.64 -6.14
CA HIS A 166 16.17 -2.19 -7.41
C HIS A 166 16.90 -0.84 -7.31
N VAL A 167 16.30 0.13 -6.62
CA VAL A 167 16.85 1.50 -6.52
C VAL A 167 17.84 1.66 -5.36
N GLY A 168 17.76 0.79 -4.36
CA GLY A 168 18.64 0.74 -3.20
C GLY A 168 18.71 2.06 -2.43
N LYS A 169 19.91 2.36 -1.90
CA LYS A 169 20.17 3.53 -1.05
C LYS A 169 20.03 4.89 -1.74
N THR A 170 19.71 4.90 -3.03
CA THR A 170 19.38 6.14 -3.77
C THR A 170 18.03 6.69 -3.31
N ALA A 171 17.07 5.82 -3.00
CA ALA A 171 15.72 6.21 -2.57
C ALA A 171 15.35 5.80 -1.14
N PHE A 172 16.27 5.14 -0.43
CA PHE A 172 16.04 4.61 0.91
C PHE A 172 17.25 4.83 1.80
N ALA A 173 17.01 4.99 3.08
CA ALA A 173 18.07 5.12 4.09
C ALA A 173 17.80 4.17 5.26
N PHE A 174 18.88 3.78 5.92
CA PHE A 174 18.86 2.91 7.09
C PHE A 174 18.99 3.75 8.35
N ASP A 175 18.13 3.52 9.34
CA ASP A 175 18.19 4.20 10.63
C ASP A 175 18.97 3.36 11.65
N GLN A 176 20.25 3.71 11.84
CA GLN A 176 21.10 3.02 12.80
C GLN A 176 20.59 3.18 14.24
N GLY A 177 20.09 4.37 14.60
CA GLY A 177 19.59 4.61 15.96
C GLY A 177 18.38 3.75 16.32
N ARG A 178 17.52 3.46 15.35
CA ARG A 178 16.42 2.51 15.51
C ARG A 178 16.93 1.08 15.65
N GLN A 179 17.92 0.68 14.86
CA GLN A 179 18.52 -0.64 15.02
C GLN A 179 19.17 -0.79 16.41
N ASP A 180 19.91 0.21 16.86
CA ASP A 180 20.57 0.24 18.18
C ASP A 180 19.55 0.21 19.33
N ALA A 181 18.32 0.69 19.09
CA ALA A 181 17.21 0.58 20.02
C ALA A 181 16.54 -0.82 20.05
N GLY A 182 17.12 -1.81 19.37
CA GLY A 182 16.68 -3.21 19.40
C GLY A 182 15.68 -3.60 18.30
N TYR A 183 15.42 -2.72 17.33
CA TYR A 183 14.54 -3.04 16.22
C TYR A 183 15.25 -3.92 15.18
N ARG A 184 14.49 -4.83 14.57
CA ARG A 184 14.99 -5.68 13.48
C ARG A 184 15.39 -4.85 12.27
N GLU A 185 16.36 -5.34 11.50
CA GLU A 185 16.95 -4.61 10.37
C GLU A 185 15.89 -4.18 9.34
N GLU A 186 14.96 -5.06 8.99
CA GLU A 186 13.89 -4.79 8.04
C GLU A 186 12.92 -3.70 8.52
N ASN A 187 12.85 -3.45 9.83
CA ASN A 187 12.05 -2.40 10.46
C ASN A 187 12.85 -1.08 10.64
N CYS A 188 14.05 -0.96 10.09
CA CYS A 188 14.91 0.23 10.23
C CYS A 188 15.06 1.05 8.93
N TRP A 189 14.48 0.59 7.83
CA TRP A 189 14.56 1.29 6.53
C TRP A 189 13.45 2.33 6.38
N TYR A 190 13.82 3.55 5.98
CA TYR A 190 12.89 4.65 5.75
C TYR A 190 13.18 5.34 4.41
N THR A 191 12.28 6.24 4.01
CA THR A 191 12.50 7.18 2.91
C THR A 191 12.10 8.61 3.31
N THR A 192 12.46 9.57 2.46
CA THR A 192 12.17 11.01 2.59
C THR A 192 11.82 11.57 1.21
N GLY A 193 11.24 12.77 1.15
CA GLY A 193 10.94 13.42 -0.13
C GLY A 193 12.18 13.60 -1.03
N GLU A 194 13.33 13.89 -0.43
CA GLU A 194 14.61 13.99 -1.14
C GLU A 194 15.07 12.65 -1.71
N LEU A 195 15.00 11.59 -0.91
CA LEU A 195 15.37 10.24 -1.35
C LEU A 195 14.45 9.77 -2.49
N ILE A 196 13.13 9.99 -2.37
CA ILE A 196 12.15 9.66 -3.42
C ILE A 196 12.50 10.40 -4.73
N ARG A 197 12.85 11.69 -4.67
CA ARG A 197 13.31 12.46 -5.83
C ARG A 197 14.55 11.86 -6.48
N ASN A 198 15.54 11.50 -5.69
CA ASN A 198 16.77 10.89 -6.20
C ASN A 198 16.48 9.54 -6.87
N GLY A 199 15.62 8.72 -6.26
CA GLY A 199 15.14 7.47 -6.83
C GLY A 199 14.41 7.67 -8.16
N ALA A 200 13.43 8.57 -8.19
CA ALA A 200 12.65 8.88 -9.39
C ALA A 200 13.55 9.39 -10.54
N ALA A 201 14.51 10.27 -10.23
CA ALA A 201 15.48 10.77 -11.19
C ALA A 201 16.36 9.65 -11.76
N SER A 202 16.75 8.66 -10.95
CA SER A 202 17.56 7.51 -11.41
C SER A 202 16.83 6.63 -12.42
N TYR A 203 15.50 6.58 -12.36
CA TYR A 203 14.64 5.87 -13.31
C TYR A 203 14.16 6.75 -14.47
N GLY A 204 14.45 8.06 -14.45
CA GLY A 204 13.92 9.00 -15.43
C GLY A 204 12.41 9.24 -15.30
N THR A 205 11.86 9.05 -14.11
CA THR A 205 10.42 9.17 -13.84
C THR A 205 10.12 10.52 -13.20
N ALA A 206 9.12 11.23 -13.73
CA ALA A 206 8.68 12.51 -13.19
C ALA A 206 7.84 12.32 -11.91
N LEU A 207 8.04 13.19 -10.92
CA LEU A 207 7.13 13.33 -9.77
C LEU A 207 6.07 14.41 -10.02
N GLU A 208 6.20 15.08 -11.16
CA GLU A 208 5.25 16.01 -11.72
C GLU A 208 4.28 15.28 -12.65
N GLY A 209 3.02 15.71 -12.65
CA GLY A 209 1.98 15.11 -13.46
C GLY A 209 0.59 15.50 -12.99
N SER A 210 -0.42 15.00 -13.72
CA SER A 210 -1.81 15.15 -13.31
C SER A 210 -2.04 14.47 -11.97
N ASN A 211 -2.90 15.07 -11.15
CA ASN A 211 -3.46 14.45 -9.96
C ASN A 211 -4.99 14.42 -10.07
N THR A 212 -5.59 13.49 -9.34
CA THR A 212 -7.03 13.27 -9.28
C THR A 212 -7.47 13.41 -7.83
N PRO A 213 -8.58 14.11 -7.52
CA PRO A 213 -9.08 14.14 -6.16
C PRO A 213 -9.45 12.72 -5.72
N LEU A 214 -9.04 12.31 -4.52
CA LEU A 214 -9.43 11.01 -3.96
C LEU A 214 -10.94 10.93 -3.75
N PHE A 215 -11.55 12.04 -3.31
CA PHE A 215 -12.98 12.17 -3.09
C PHE A 215 -13.52 13.49 -3.61
N ARG A 216 -14.85 13.59 -3.67
CA ARG A 216 -15.53 14.87 -3.81
C ARG A 216 -15.53 15.60 -2.47
N PHE A 217 -14.59 16.51 -2.28
CA PHE A 217 -14.51 17.31 -1.06
C PHE A 217 -15.49 18.48 -1.05
N GLY A 218 -16.01 18.82 0.13
CA GLY A 218 -16.89 19.96 0.33
C GLY A 218 -17.31 20.14 1.78
N ALA A 219 -17.76 21.35 2.13
CA ALA A 219 -18.24 21.63 3.48
C ALA A 219 -19.40 20.70 3.86
N ARG A 220 -19.37 20.22 5.10
CA ARG A 220 -20.44 19.43 5.72
C ARG A 220 -21.02 20.17 6.93
N GLU A 221 -22.27 19.89 7.23
CA GLU A 221 -22.92 20.43 8.44
C GLU A 221 -22.30 19.84 9.70
N GLU A 222 -22.22 20.66 10.75
CA GLU A 222 -21.74 20.23 12.05
C GLU A 222 -22.71 19.21 12.67
N VAL A 223 -22.17 18.13 13.23
CA VAL A 223 -22.94 17.09 13.91
C VAL A 223 -23.29 17.55 15.33
N ALA A 224 -24.58 17.79 15.57
CA ALA A 224 -25.09 18.10 16.90
C ALA A 224 -24.77 16.96 17.92
N PRO A 225 -24.48 17.28 19.19
CA PRO A 225 -24.07 16.28 20.19
C PRO A 225 -25.00 15.06 20.31
N GLU A 226 -26.31 15.26 20.22
CA GLU A 226 -27.35 14.23 20.28
C GLU A 226 -27.36 13.28 19.07
N ASN A 227 -26.74 13.68 17.95
CA ASN A 227 -26.67 12.90 16.72
C ASN A 227 -25.33 12.16 16.57
N ARG A 228 -24.46 12.18 17.60
CA ARG A 228 -23.15 11.52 17.58
C ARG A 228 -23.27 10.00 17.75
N SER A 229 -23.58 9.34 16.64
CA SER A 229 -23.78 7.89 16.55
C SER A 229 -22.50 7.08 16.30
N GLY A 230 -21.38 7.73 15.97
CA GLY A 230 -20.13 7.09 15.54
C GLY A 230 -18.93 7.62 16.30
N MET A 231 -18.90 7.41 17.61
CA MET A 231 -17.90 7.95 18.53
C MET A 231 -16.67 7.06 18.68
N SER A 232 -16.83 5.73 18.65
CA SER A 232 -15.72 4.78 18.77
C SER A 232 -15.91 3.65 17.78
N LEU A 233 -14.99 3.56 16.82
CA LEU A 233 -14.92 2.46 15.86
C LEU A 233 -13.80 1.52 16.28
N THR A 234 -14.10 0.23 16.38
CA THR A 234 -13.10 -0.84 16.46
C THR A 234 -13.17 -1.67 15.18
N VAL A 235 -12.04 -1.80 14.50
CA VAL A 235 -11.87 -2.68 13.34
C VAL A 235 -11.01 -3.86 13.77
N THR A 236 -11.57 -5.06 13.78
CA THR A 236 -10.84 -6.30 14.04
C THR A 236 -10.50 -6.96 12.71
N PHE A 237 -9.21 -6.98 12.36
CA PHE A 237 -8.69 -7.60 11.15
C PHE A 237 -8.37 -9.09 11.36
N SER A 238 -7.98 -9.47 12.58
CA SER A 238 -7.86 -10.85 13.05
C SER A 238 -7.93 -10.93 14.58
N LYS A 239 -7.79 -12.13 15.15
CA LYS A 239 -7.81 -12.32 16.62
C LYS A 239 -6.70 -11.55 17.35
N SER A 240 -5.59 -11.29 16.67
CA SER A 240 -4.41 -10.62 17.24
C SER A 240 -4.15 -9.26 16.60
N ASP A 241 -5.05 -8.77 15.74
CA ASP A 241 -4.87 -7.54 14.99
C ASP A 241 -6.18 -6.74 14.96
N SER A 242 -6.15 -5.60 15.63
CA SER A 242 -7.30 -4.71 15.73
C SER A 242 -6.87 -3.28 15.96
N GLU A 243 -7.65 -2.36 15.42
CA GLU A 243 -7.39 -0.94 15.46
C GLU A 243 -8.62 -0.19 15.97
N GLN A 244 -8.39 0.92 16.67
CA GLN A 244 -9.48 1.74 17.20
C GLN A 244 -9.35 3.19 16.70
N LEU A 245 -10.48 3.79 16.34
CA LEU A 245 -10.60 5.20 15.98
C LEU A 245 -11.67 5.85 16.86
N ASN A 246 -11.22 6.73 17.76
CA ASN A 246 -12.08 7.37 18.75
C ASN A 246 -12.23 8.86 18.47
N TYR A 247 -13.46 9.33 18.33
CA TYR A 247 -13.75 10.74 18.09
C TYR A 247 -13.51 11.57 19.35
N ASN A 248 -12.56 12.49 19.27
CA ASN A 248 -12.31 13.47 20.30
C ASN A 248 -13.08 14.76 20.01
N THR A 249 -14.09 15.04 20.84
CA THR A 249 -14.95 16.22 20.68
C THR A 249 -14.24 17.56 20.89
N GLY A 250 -13.09 17.56 21.56
CA GLY A 250 -12.27 18.75 21.78
C GLY A 250 -11.41 19.12 20.57
N THR A 251 -10.93 18.13 19.81
CA THR A 251 -10.12 18.35 18.60
C THR A 251 -10.95 18.28 17.32
N GLY A 252 -12.12 17.61 17.34
CA GLY A 252 -12.95 17.35 16.18
C GLY A 252 -12.41 16.25 15.27
N LEU A 253 -11.50 15.40 15.77
CA LEU A 253 -10.81 14.36 15.01
C LEU A 253 -11.04 12.98 15.60
N TYR A 254 -10.97 11.96 14.74
CA TYR A 254 -10.85 10.56 15.13
C TYR A 254 -9.37 10.23 15.41
N GLU A 255 -9.04 9.96 16.65
CA GLU A 255 -7.70 9.59 17.12
C GLU A 255 -7.50 8.08 16.96
N LYS A 256 -6.44 7.66 16.26
CA LYS A 256 -6.08 6.25 16.10
C LYS A 256 -5.36 5.75 17.35
N LEU A 257 -5.73 4.55 17.79
CA LEU A 257 -5.18 3.87 18.96
C LEU A 257 -4.75 2.47 18.58
N ASN A 258 -3.69 1.99 19.22
CA ASN A 258 -3.25 0.61 19.15
C ASN A 258 -4.30 -0.33 19.77
N ALA A 259 -4.16 -1.64 19.55
CA ALA A 259 -5.08 -2.65 20.08
C ALA A 259 -5.25 -2.59 21.62
N ASP A 260 -4.22 -2.19 22.36
CA ASP A 260 -4.25 -2.04 23.82
C ASP A 260 -4.89 -0.73 24.31
N GLY A 261 -5.35 0.13 23.38
CA GLY A 261 -5.94 1.43 23.65
C GLY A 261 -4.93 2.58 23.85
N SER A 262 -3.63 2.32 23.72
CA SER A 262 -2.62 3.36 23.75
C SER A 262 -2.63 4.21 22.46
N PRO A 263 -2.23 5.50 22.52
CA PRO A 263 -2.09 6.35 21.33
C PRO A 263 -1.17 5.74 20.26
N MET A 264 -1.66 5.65 19.02
CA MET A 264 -0.80 5.34 17.89
C MET A 264 -0.01 6.60 17.51
N THR A 265 1.25 6.66 17.91
CA THR A 265 2.12 7.84 17.76
C THR A 265 3.13 7.67 16.64
N ASP A 266 3.44 8.78 15.98
CA ASP A 266 4.48 8.87 14.97
C ASP A 266 5.86 8.85 15.63
N ALA A 267 6.74 7.97 15.15
CA ALA A 267 8.08 7.80 15.70
C ALA A 267 9.00 9.02 15.52
N ASP A 268 8.70 9.93 14.59
CA ASP A 268 9.55 11.10 14.31
C ASP A 268 9.29 12.25 15.29
N ASN A 269 8.01 12.48 15.62
CA ASN A 269 7.58 13.68 16.35
C ASN A 269 6.67 13.41 17.56
N GLY A 270 6.33 12.15 17.83
CA GLY A 270 5.47 11.74 18.94
C GLY A 270 4.01 12.16 18.80
N GLN A 271 3.60 12.73 17.67
CA GLN A 271 2.21 13.13 17.45
C GLN A 271 1.34 11.90 17.23
N GLN A 272 0.17 11.89 17.84
CA GLN A 272 -0.82 10.85 17.60
C GLN A 272 -1.44 11.01 16.21
N ALA A 273 -1.56 9.90 15.48
CA ALA A 273 -2.29 9.89 14.22
C ALA A 273 -3.78 10.18 14.45
N ALA A 274 -4.33 11.16 13.74
CA ALA A 274 -5.72 11.58 13.88
C ALA A 274 -6.31 12.06 12.54
N PHE A 275 -7.60 11.81 12.34
CA PHE A 275 -8.26 11.94 11.03
C PHE A 275 -9.58 12.71 11.15
N THR A 276 -9.87 13.53 10.14
CA THR A 276 -11.16 14.21 10.01
C THR A 276 -12.24 13.25 9.49
N ASN A 277 -11.83 12.32 8.64
CA ASN A 277 -12.67 11.39 7.92
C ASN A 277 -12.23 9.95 8.21
N VAL A 278 -13.18 9.06 8.46
CA VAL A 278 -12.91 7.64 8.63
C VAL A 278 -13.83 6.85 7.72
N PHE A 279 -13.27 5.94 6.93
CA PHE A 279 -14.00 5.07 6.03
C PHE A 279 -13.75 3.61 6.39
N VAL A 280 -14.81 2.79 6.27
CA VAL A 280 -14.68 1.34 6.24
C VAL A 280 -15.34 0.86 4.96
N LEU A 281 -14.54 0.43 3.98
CA LEU A 281 -15.02 -0.03 2.68
C LEU A 281 -15.20 -1.55 2.75
N TYR A 282 -16.43 -2.02 2.62
CA TYR A 282 -16.73 -3.45 2.63
C TYR A 282 -16.50 -3.98 1.23
N ALA A 283 -15.55 -4.90 1.10
CA ALA A 283 -15.16 -5.50 -0.18
C ALA A 283 -15.28 -7.02 -0.07
N SER A 284 -15.99 -7.64 -1.01
CA SER A 284 -16.02 -9.10 -1.10
C SER A 284 -14.60 -9.65 -1.21
N SER A 285 -14.27 -10.66 -0.40
CA SER A 285 -12.91 -11.15 -0.32
C SER A 285 -12.80 -12.67 -0.41
N GLY A 286 -11.65 -13.15 -0.86
CA GLY A 286 -11.24 -14.54 -0.90
C GLY A 286 -9.73 -14.68 -0.72
N ILE A 287 -9.20 -15.80 -1.20
CA ILE A 287 -7.78 -16.14 -1.18
C ILE A 287 -7.32 -16.37 -2.61
N LYS A 288 -6.16 -15.78 -2.97
CA LYS A 288 -5.49 -15.98 -4.26
C LYS A 288 -4.87 -17.39 -4.33
N ASP A 289 -4.34 -17.74 -5.49
CA ASP A 289 -3.84 -19.08 -5.80
C ASP A 289 -2.60 -19.52 -5.01
N ASP A 290 -1.85 -18.58 -4.43
CA ASP A 290 -0.76 -18.88 -3.47
C ASP A 290 -1.25 -19.38 -2.10
N GLY A 291 -2.55 -19.31 -1.83
CA GLY A 291 -3.17 -19.80 -0.61
C GLY A 291 -3.09 -18.85 0.59
N TYR A 292 -2.41 -17.71 0.53
CA TYR A 292 -2.28 -16.81 1.69
C TYR A 292 -2.46 -15.33 1.38
N THR A 293 -2.35 -14.91 0.12
CA THR A 293 -2.63 -13.52 -0.26
C THR A 293 -4.14 -13.31 -0.37
N ARG A 294 -4.63 -12.23 0.22
CA ARG A 294 -6.04 -11.87 0.17
C ARG A 294 -6.41 -11.35 -1.22
N GLN A 295 -7.51 -11.88 -1.74
CA GLN A 295 -8.15 -11.34 -2.92
C GLN A 295 -9.31 -10.47 -2.47
N TYR A 296 -9.34 -9.20 -2.87
CA TYR A 296 -10.52 -8.35 -2.72
C TYR A 296 -11.10 -8.06 -4.10
N ASP A 297 -12.43 -8.12 -4.20
CA ASP A 297 -13.17 -7.53 -5.30
C ASP A 297 -13.23 -6.02 -5.06
N MET A 298 -12.36 -5.31 -5.78
CA MET A 298 -12.22 -3.85 -5.68
C MET A 298 -13.14 -3.10 -6.65
N THR A 299 -14.16 -3.76 -7.23
CA THR A 299 -15.11 -3.10 -8.15
C THR A 299 -16.22 -2.32 -7.44
N GLY A 300 -16.54 -2.69 -6.19
CA GLY A 300 -17.47 -1.92 -5.37
C GLY A 300 -18.02 -2.66 -4.16
N GLY A 301 -18.86 -1.96 -3.40
CA GLY A 301 -19.52 -2.50 -2.22
C GLY A 301 -20.24 -1.43 -1.40
N THR A 302 -20.68 -1.83 -0.22
CA THR A 302 -21.19 -0.93 0.82
C THR A 302 -20.02 -0.46 1.69
N GLY A 303 -20.21 0.57 2.50
CA GLY A 303 -19.25 0.97 3.50
C GLY A 303 -19.83 1.89 4.55
N LEU A 304 -18.95 2.35 5.43
CA LEU A 304 -19.22 3.36 6.45
C LEU A 304 -18.42 4.62 6.13
N TYR A 305 -19.02 5.78 6.29
CA TYR A 305 -18.33 7.06 6.38
C TYR A 305 -18.60 7.70 7.74
N LEU A 306 -17.53 8.04 8.45
CA LEU A 306 -17.55 8.62 9.78
C LEU A 306 -16.96 10.03 9.74
N HIS A 307 -17.69 10.98 10.30
CA HIS A 307 -17.33 12.39 10.38
C HIS A 307 -18.07 13.05 11.55
N GLY A 308 -17.40 13.96 12.27
CA GLY A 308 -18.04 14.75 13.33
C GLY A 308 -18.56 13.95 14.54
N GLY A 309 -18.12 12.70 14.72
CA GLY A 309 -18.64 11.79 15.74
C GLY A 309 -19.94 11.08 15.34
N ALA A 310 -20.38 11.21 14.08
CA ALA A 310 -21.48 10.45 13.50
C ALA A 310 -20.98 9.52 12.38
N TRP A 311 -21.86 8.62 11.94
CA TRP A 311 -21.61 7.75 10.79
C TRP A 311 -22.81 7.71 9.84
N GLU A 312 -22.55 7.44 8.57
CA GLU A 312 -23.56 7.11 7.56
C GLU A 312 -23.13 5.92 6.71
N GLN A 313 -24.12 5.14 6.24
CA GLN A 313 -23.88 4.09 5.26
C GLN A 313 -23.63 4.73 3.88
N ILE A 314 -22.62 4.23 3.18
CA ILE A 314 -22.26 4.64 1.83
C ILE A 314 -22.22 3.44 0.89
N SER A 315 -22.26 3.70 -0.42
CA SER A 315 -21.88 2.75 -1.45
C SER A 315 -20.67 3.28 -2.21
N TRP A 316 -19.74 2.40 -2.54
CA TRP A 316 -18.54 2.73 -3.27
C TRP A 316 -18.40 1.84 -4.50
N SER A 317 -17.79 2.36 -5.57
CA SER A 317 -17.46 1.59 -6.77
C SER A 317 -16.20 2.10 -7.43
N LYS A 318 -15.62 1.23 -8.27
CA LYS A 318 -14.51 1.53 -9.17
C LYS A 318 -14.71 0.78 -10.47
N GLU A 319 -14.22 1.35 -11.56
CA GLU A 319 -14.23 0.68 -12.86
C GLU A 319 -13.20 -0.46 -12.90
N ASP A 320 -11.96 -0.16 -12.51
CA ASP A 320 -10.86 -1.12 -12.45
C ASP A 320 -9.76 -0.64 -11.47
N ALA A 321 -8.55 -1.22 -11.58
CA ALA A 321 -7.40 -0.86 -10.76
C ALA A 321 -6.89 0.58 -10.96
N THR A 322 -7.23 1.21 -12.09
CA THR A 322 -6.85 2.58 -12.48
C THR A 322 -8.00 3.58 -12.37
N GLY A 323 -9.24 3.11 -12.24
CA GLY A 323 -10.42 3.95 -12.00
C GLY A 323 -10.49 4.51 -10.57
N PRO A 324 -10.86 5.78 -10.36
CA PRO A 324 -10.99 6.37 -9.04
C PRO A 324 -12.18 5.80 -8.26
N PHE A 325 -12.17 5.98 -6.93
CA PHE A 325 -13.34 5.68 -6.12
C PHE A 325 -14.50 6.63 -6.48
N SER A 326 -15.69 6.05 -6.67
CA SER A 326 -16.95 6.77 -6.69
C SER A 326 -17.72 6.45 -5.43
N LEU A 327 -18.08 7.46 -4.63
CA LEU A 327 -18.82 7.29 -3.38
C LEU A 327 -20.21 7.91 -3.50
N THR A 328 -21.22 7.19 -3.00
CA THR A 328 -22.61 7.65 -2.92
C THR A 328 -23.17 7.45 -1.52
N ALA A 329 -24.04 8.36 -1.09
CA ALA A 329 -24.85 8.19 0.11
C ALA A 329 -25.93 7.12 -0.12
N ALA A 330 -26.60 6.69 0.95
CA ALA A 330 -27.64 5.65 0.89
C ALA A 330 -28.82 5.98 -0.06
N ASP A 331 -29.05 7.26 -0.37
CA ASP A 331 -30.07 7.72 -1.32
C ASP A 331 -29.60 7.74 -2.79
N GLY A 332 -28.36 7.33 -3.05
CA GLY A 332 -27.73 7.30 -4.38
C GLY A 332 -27.12 8.62 -4.84
N THR A 333 -27.19 9.69 -4.03
CA THR A 333 -26.53 10.96 -4.36
C THR A 333 -25.02 10.86 -4.16
N PRO A 334 -24.19 11.58 -4.95
CA PRO A 334 -22.75 11.59 -4.74
C PRO A 334 -22.39 12.07 -3.33
N LEU A 335 -21.56 11.30 -2.63
CA LEU A 335 -21.12 11.63 -1.27
C LEU A 335 -20.21 12.87 -1.31
N THR A 336 -20.46 13.82 -0.41
CA THR A 336 -19.52 14.93 -0.15
C THR A 336 -18.69 14.59 1.08
N VAL A 337 -17.36 14.61 0.94
CA VAL A 337 -16.41 14.31 2.04
C VAL A 337 -15.91 15.62 2.63
N ALA A 338 -15.87 15.73 3.96
CA ALA A 338 -15.35 16.92 4.63
C ALA A 338 -13.85 17.12 4.31
N PRO A 339 -13.36 18.35 4.09
CA PRO A 339 -11.94 18.58 3.90
C PRO A 339 -11.13 18.17 5.14
N GLY A 340 -10.05 17.42 4.96
CA GLY A 340 -9.17 16.94 6.02
C GLY A 340 -8.62 15.54 5.77
N LYS A 341 -7.76 15.08 6.70
CA LYS A 341 -7.09 13.77 6.61
C LYS A 341 -8.09 12.62 6.70
N SER A 342 -7.81 11.53 6.01
CA SER A 342 -8.68 10.35 5.99
C SER A 342 -7.99 9.07 6.44
N PHE A 343 -8.70 8.24 7.19
CA PHE A 343 -8.34 6.83 7.38
C PHE A 343 -9.30 5.94 6.60
N ILE A 344 -8.80 4.94 5.89
CA ILE A 344 -9.61 4.00 5.10
C ILE A 344 -9.25 2.58 5.49
N ALA A 345 -10.17 1.88 6.16
CA ALA A 345 -10.09 0.43 6.34
C ALA A 345 -10.75 -0.29 5.15
N ILE A 346 -10.07 -1.27 4.56
CA ILE A 346 -10.65 -2.21 3.61
C ILE A 346 -10.99 -3.50 4.38
N TRP A 347 -12.27 -3.83 4.44
CA TRP A 347 -12.80 -4.87 5.32
C TRP A 347 -13.55 -5.95 4.54
N GLY A 348 -13.20 -7.22 4.76
CA GLY A 348 -13.72 -8.35 3.99
C GLY A 348 -14.84 -9.12 4.68
N GLY A 349 -14.98 -8.99 6.00
CA GLY A 349 -16.03 -9.67 6.78
C GLY A 349 -15.93 -11.20 6.80
N TYR A 350 -14.77 -11.75 6.48
CA TYR A 350 -14.50 -13.18 6.61
C TYR A 350 -14.22 -13.58 8.06
N TYR A 351 -14.04 -14.88 8.28
CA TYR A 351 -13.90 -15.44 9.62
C TYR A 351 -12.76 -14.78 10.41
N GLY A 352 -13.04 -14.39 11.66
CA GLY A 352 -12.09 -13.71 12.54
C GLY A 352 -12.11 -12.19 12.43
N GLN A 353 -12.80 -11.61 11.44
CA GLN A 353 -13.01 -10.17 11.36
C GLN A 353 -14.30 -9.73 12.05
N ALA A 354 -14.26 -8.53 12.62
CA ALA A 354 -15.42 -7.89 13.25
C ALA A 354 -15.33 -6.37 13.12
N LEU A 355 -16.49 -5.72 13.20
CA LEU A 355 -16.62 -4.28 13.32
C LEU A 355 -17.51 -3.98 14.52
N ARG A 356 -17.09 -3.02 15.33
CA ARG A 356 -17.90 -2.50 16.43
C ARG A 356 -17.89 -0.99 16.38
N LEU A 357 -19.07 -0.38 16.42
CA LEU A 357 -19.22 1.07 16.43
C LEU A 357 -20.15 1.47 17.57
N THR A 358 -19.75 2.43 18.41
CA THR A 358 -20.61 2.92 19.49
C THR A 358 -20.90 4.42 19.38
N ALA A 359 -22.09 4.81 19.82
CA ALA A 359 -22.49 6.21 19.98
C ALA A 359 -21.96 6.83 21.28
N ALA A 360 -22.25 8.12 21.48
CA ALA A 360 -21.83 8.87 22.66
C ALA A 360 -22.38 8.33 24.00
N ASP A 361 -23.53 7.66 23.98
CA ASP A 361 -24.12 7.01 25.15
C ASP A 361 -23.60 5.58 25.39
N GLY A 362 -22.66 5.12 24.56
CA GLY A 362 -22.09 3.77 24.59
C GLY A 362 -22.94 2.70 23.89
N SER A 363 -24.08 3.08 23.29
CA SER A 363 -24.92 2.14 22.53
C SER A 363 -24.22 1.69 21.25
N GLU A 364 -24.28 0.39 20.99
CA GLU A 364 -23.70 -0.21 19.79
C GLU A 364 -24.62 0.01 18.58
N GLN A 365 -24.01 0.39 17.46
CA GLN A 365 -24.73 0.68 16.22
C GLN A 365 -25.04 -0.58 15.44
N THR A 366 -26.19 -0.60 14.77
CA THR A 366 -26.50 -1.65 13.79
C THR A 366 -25.82 -1.29 12.46
N LEU A 367 -24.79 -2.06 12.11
CA LEU A 367 -24.01 -1.86 10.89
C LEU A 367 -24.60 -2.64 9.71
N PRO A 368 -24.29 -2.26 8.45
CA PRO A 368 -24.69 -3.00 7.27
C PRO A 368 -24.20 -4.45 7.32
N GLU A 369 -24.90 -5.34 6.61
CA GLU A 369 -24.46 -6.74 6.50
C GLU A 369 -23.08 -6.84 5.87
N LYS A 370 -22.33 -7.83 6.34
CA LYS A 370 -21.02 -8.15 5.78
C LYS A 370 -21.13 -8.59 4.31
N PRO A 371 -20.12 -8.32 3.48
CA PRO A 371 -20.16 -8.72 2.08
C PRO A 371 -20.15 -10.25 1.97
N ALA A 372 -20.75 -10.77 0.90
CA ALA A 372 -20.59 -12.17 0.54
C ALA A 372 -19.12 -12.43 0.18
N LEU A 373 -18.57 -13.55 0.63
CA LEU A 373 -17.20 -13.93 0.28
C LEU A 373 -17.12 -14.34 -1.19
N LEU A 374 -15.95 -14.08 -1.80
CA LEU A 374 -15.66 -14.60 -3.12
C LEU A 374 -15.58 -16.13 -3.06
N ALA A 375 -16.08 -16.79 -4.10
CA ALA A 375 -15.83 -18.22 -4.27
C ALA A 375 -14.32 -18.42 -4.47
N SER A 376 -13.63 -18.99 -3.49
CA SER A 376 -12.22 -19.36 -3.64
C SER A 376 -12.11 -20.78 -4.18
N GLY A 377 -11.19 -20.98 -5.14
CA GLY A 377 -10.75 -22.32 -5.53
C GLY A 377 -9.85 -22.98 -4.47
N VAL A 378 -9.45 -22.23 -3.44
CA VAL A 378 -8.65 -22.69 -2.30
C VAL A 378 -9.59 -23.00 -1.15
N THR A 379 -9.48 -24.20 -0.58
CA THR A 379 -10.27 -24.57 0.61
C THR A 379 -9.76 -23.83 1.85
N ASP A 380 -10.62 -23.63 2.86
CA ASP A 380 -10.20 -23.00 4.13
C ASP A 380 -9.01 -23.74 4.78
N GLU A 381 -8.96 -25.06 4.65
CA GLU A 381 -7.86 -25.90 5.14
C GLU A 381 -6.55 -25.64 4.38
N ALA A 382 -6.61 -25.54 3.04
CA ALA A 382 -5.44 -25.24 2.23
C ALA A 382 -4.94 -23.80 2.48
N ALA A 383 -5.85 -22.84 2.67
CA ALA A 383 -5.49 -21.47 3.00
C ALA A 383 -4.83 -21.38 4.38
N ALA A 384 -5.39 -22.07 5.39
CA ALA A 384 -4.79 -22.13 6.72
C ALA A 384 -3.40 -22.80 6.71
N ALA A 385 -3.21 -23.85 5.90
CA ALA A 385 -1.91 -24.50 5.74
C ALA A 385 -0.87 -23.59 5.06
N ALA A 386 -1.27 -22.89 3.99
CA ALA A 386 -0.40 -21.94 3.29
C ALA A 386 -0.02 -20.75 4.19
N GLU A 387 -0.98 -20.22 4.95
CA GLU A 387 -0.71 -19.18 5.94
C GLU A 387 0.25 -19.67 7.04
N ALA A 388 0.04 -20.89 7.55
CA ALA A 388 0.94 -21.48 8.54
C ALA A 388 2.37 -21.66 7.98
N ALA A 389 2.49 -22.06 6.72
CA ALA A 389 3.77 -22.17 6.03
C ALA A 389 4.46 -20.80 5.87
N LEU A 390 3.72 -19.77 5.46
CA LEU A 390 4.22 -18.39 5.37
C LEU A 390 4.68 -17.87 6.74
N SER A 391 3.84 -18.03 7.77
CA SER A 391 4.17 -17.61 9.14
C SER A 391 5.40 -18.34 9.66
N ASN A 392 5.53 -19.64 9.37
CA ASN A 392 6.72 -20.41 9.76
C ASN A 392 7.97 -19.94 9.01
N ALA A 393 7.87 -19.68 7.70
CA ALA A 393 8.96 -19.14 6.91
C ALA A 393 9.45 -17.79 7.47
N GLN A 394 8.53 -16.89 7.82
CA GLN A 394 8.90 -15.63 8.48
C GLN A 394 9.57 -15.86 9.83
N LYS A 395 9.05 -16.75 10.67
CA LYS A 395 9.66 -17.07 11.97
C LYS A 395 11.06 -17.67 11.85
N LEU A 396 11.33 -18.46 10.80
CA LEU A 396 12.68 -18.96 10.53
C LEU A 396 13.63 -17.81 10.17
N ILE A 397 13.20 -16.87 9.35
CA ILE A 397 13.98 -15.66 9.01
C ILE A 397 14.22 -14.83 10.28
N ASP A 398 13.18 -14.62 11.08
CA ASP A 398 13.24 -13.85 12.33
C ASP A 398 14.20 -14.50 13.35
N ALA A 399 14.13 -15.82 13.51
CA ALA A 399 15.00 -16.56 14.41
C ALA A 399 16.46 -16.46 13.99
N GLN A 400 16.75 -16.56 12.68
CA GLN A 400 18.11 -16.38 12.17
C GLN A 400 18.61 -14.94 12.39
N ALA A 401 17.78 -13.93 12.10
CA ALA A 401 18.15 -12.53 12.34
C ALA A 401 18.41 -12.24 13.83
N ALA A 402 17.62 -12.83 14.73
CA ALA A 402 17.83 -12.72 16.18
C ALA A 402 19.15 -13.37 16.62
N ILE A 403 19.53 -14.51 16.05
CA ILE A 403 20.84 -15.15 16.30
C ILE A 403 21.97 -14.24 15.83
N ASP A 404 21.86 -13.69 14.62
CA ASP A 404 22.91 -12.84 14.04
C ASP A 404 23.10 -11.56 14.87
N GLN A 405 21.99 -10.93 15.31
CA GLN A 405 22.02 -9.76 16.19
C GLN A 405 22.58 -10.08 17.57
N ALA A 406 22.17 -11.22 18.16
CA ALA A 406 22.68 -11.64 19.46
C ALA A 406 24.18 -11.94 19.40
N ASN A 407 24.66 -12.58 18.33
CA ASN A 407 26.08 -12.82 18.10
C ASN A 407 26.89 -11.51 17.94
N ALA A 408 26.34 -10.52 17.24
CA ALA A 408 26.96 -9.21 17.11
C ALA A 408 27.10 -8.52 18.48
N SER A 409 26.01 -8.49 19.25
CA SER A 409 25.97 -7.92 20.61
C SER A 409 26.85 -8.69 21.60
N LEU A 410 27.02 -10.00 21.40
CA LEU A 410 27.82 -10.86 22.27
C LEU A 410 29.30 -10.48 22.22
N ALA A 411 29.82 -10.08 21.05
CA ALA A 411 31.21 -9.63 20.92
C ALA A 411 31.48 -8.35 21.73
N GLU A 412 30.52 -7.41 21.73
CA GLU A 412 30.61 -6.19 22.53
C GLU A 412 30.50 -6.49 24.02
N ALA A 413 29.53 -7.31 24.43
CA ALA A 413 29.34 -7.69 25.83
C ALA A 413 30.55 -8.46 26.40
N GLN A 414 31.22 -9.29 25.59
CA GLN A 414 32.46 -9.96 25.96
C GLN A 414 33.61 -8.96 26.21
N THR A 415 33.68 -7.89 25.41
CA THR A 415 34.66 -6.82 25.60
C THR A 415 34.35 -6.04 26.89
N GLU A 416 33.08 -5.68 27.12
CA GLU A 416 32.62 -5.03 28.35
C GLU A 416 32.95 -5.87 29.60
N LEU A 417 32.73 -7.19 29.55
CA LEU A 417 33.05 -8.10 30.64
C LEU A 417 34.57 -8.12 30.90
N GLN A 418 35.38 -8.17 29.86
CA GLN A 418 36.84 -8.17 29.98
C GLN A 418 37.35 -6.88 30.64
N ASP A 419 36.84 -5.73 30.21
CA ASP A 419 37.22 -4.42 30.77
C ASP A 419 36.74 -4.27 32.22
N ALA A 420 35.51 -4.69 32.52
CA ALA A 420 34.97 -4.69 33.88
C ALA A 420 35.77 -5.62 34.81
N GLN A 421 36.19 -6.78 34.32
CA GLN A 421 37.05 -7.70 35.08
C GLN A 421 38.43 -7.10 35.33
N ALA A 422 39.05 -6.47 34.34
CA ALA A 422 40.35 -5.82 34.50
C ALA A 422 40.30 -4.65 35.50
N ALA A 423 39.21 -3.88 35.50
CA ALA A 423 38.99 -2.81 36.48
C ALA A 423 38.79 -3.39 37.88
N LEU A 424 37.97 -4.43 38.02
CA LEU A 424 37.73 -5.11 39.29
C LEU A 424 39.02 -5.73 39.87
N ASP A 425 39.88 -6.30 39.03
CA ASP A 425 41.17 -6.84 39.47
C ASP A 425 42.11 -5.76 40.05
N ALA A 426 41.94 -4.50 39.63
CA ALA A 426 42.69 -3.36 40.17
C ALA A 426 42.12 -2.82 41.49
N ASP A 427 40.83 -3.03 41.77
CA ASP A 427 40.13 -2.59 42.99
C ASP A 427 39.03 -3.60 43.38
N SER A 428 39.44 -4.73 43.96
CA SER A 428 38.59 -5.93 44.12
C SER A 428 37.45 -5.80 45.13
N GLU A 429 37.49 -4.80 46.00
CA GLU A 429 36.44 -4.54 46.99
C GLU A 429 35.43 -3.47 46.52
N ASN A 430 35.61 -2.94 45.31
CA ASN A 430 34.73 -1.91 44.75
C ASN A 430 33.38 -2.52 44.33
N ALA A 431 32.34 -2.18 45.07
CA ALA A 431 30.99 -2.68 44.84
C ALA A 431 30.43 -2.32 43.45
N ASP A 432 30.79 -1.14 42.91
CA ASP A 432 30.31 -0.70 41.60
C ASP A 432 30.97 -1.50 40.46
N LEU A 433 32.25 -1.84 40.60
CA LEU A 433 32.97 -2.68 39.63
C LEU A 433 32.49 -4.14 39.67
N LEU A 434 32.17 -4.65 40.86
CA LEU A 434 31.52 -5.96 41.00
C LEU A 434 30.17 -5.98 40.27
N ALA A 435 29.33 -4.96 40.50
CA ALA A 435 28.03 -4.84 39.86
C ALA A 435 28.15 -4.71 38.33
N ALA A 436 29.11 -3.94 37.82
CA ALA A 436 29.35 -3.81 36.39
C ALA A 436 29.78 -5.14 35.73
N ARG A 437 30.68 -5.89 36.38
CA ARG A 437 31.12 -7.21 35.90
C ARG A 437 29.97 -8.22 35.90
N ASP A 438 29.18 -8.26 36.97
CA ASP A 438 28.01 -9.14 37.07
C ASP A 438 26.93 -8.76 36.04
N ALA A 439 26.71 -7.48 35.77
CA ALA A 439 25.79 -7.01 34.73
C ALA A 439 26.25 -7.41 33.33
N ALA A 440 27.55 -7.27 33.02
CA ALA A 440 28.11 -7.70 31.73
C ALA A 440 28.00 -9.23 31.55
N GLN A 441 28.24 -10.01 32.61
CA GLN A 441 28.04 -11.46 32.57
C GLN A 441 26.58 -11.83 32.36
N ALA A 442 25.65 -11.18 33.06
CA ALA A 442 24.21 -11.43 32.89
C ALA A 442 23.75 -11.15 31.46
N LYS A 443 24.27 -10.07 30.83
CA LYS A 443 24.02 -9.74 29.42
C LYS A 443 24.53 -10.84 28.47
N ILE A 444 25.72 -11.39 28.73
CA ILE A 444 26.26 -12.53 27.95
C ILE A 444 25.38 -13.77 28.10
N ASP A 445 24.92 -14.07 29.31
CA ASP A 445 24.08 -15.24 29.57
C ASP A 445 22.71 -15.11 28.86
N GLU A 446 22.11 -13.93 28.87
CA GLU A 446 20.87 -13.61 28.13
C GLU A 446 21.04 -13.75 26.61
N LEU A 447 22.15 -13.23 26.07
CA LEU A 447 22.45 -13.35 24.63
C LEU A 447 22.67 -14.81 24.22
N ASN A 448 23.40 -15.59 25.02
CA ASN A 448 23.59 -17.02 24.77
C ASN A 448 22.28 -17.80 24.84
N GLN A 449 21.39 -17.45 25.78
CA GLN A 449 20.06 -18.04 25.87
C GLN A 449 19.22 -17.71 24.62
N THR A 450 19.25 -16.46 24.17
CA THR A 450 18.58 -16.02 22.94
C THR A 450 19.08 -16.81 21.72
N ILE A 451 20.40 -17.00 21.59
CA ILE A 451 21.00 -17.80 20.52
C ILE A 451 20.52 -19.26 20.62
N ALA A 452 20.56 -19.85 21.80
CA ALA A 452 20.18 -21.25 22.00
C ALA A 452 18.70 -21.51 21.68
N ASP A 453 17.80 -20.63 22.13
CA ASP A 453 16.36 -20.77 21.91
C ASP A 453 15.99 -20.63 20.42
N ASN A 454 16.57 -19.64 19.74
CA ASN A 454 16.33 -19.45 18.32
C ASN A 454 17.00 -20.56 17.47
N GLN A 455 18.19 -21.03 17.84
CA GLN A 455 18.83 -22.15 17.14
C GLN A 455 18.01 -23.44 17.29
N ALA A 456 17.48 -23.71 18.49
CA ALA A 456 16.59 -24.84 18.70
C ALA A 456 15.30 -24.74 17.86
N TYR A 457 14.77 -23.52 17.68
CA TYR A 457 13.64 -23.29 16.77
C TYR A 457 14.01 -23.60 15.31
N LEU A 458 15.16 -23.11 14.83
CA LEU A 458 15.64 -23.38 13.48
C LEU A 458 15.85 -24.88 13.25
N ASP A 459 16.49 -25.58 14.19
CA ASP A 459 16.77 -27.01 14.08
C ASP A 459 15.49 -27.84 14.05
N ALA A 460 14.47 -27.46 14.83
CA ALA A 460 13.19 -28.14 14.88
C ALA A 460 12.30 -27.90 13.64
N ASN A 461 12.49 -26.77 12.95
CA ASN A 461 11.61 -26.31 11.86
C ASN A 461 12.35 -26.19 10.51
N ALA A 462 13.60 -26.65 10.42
CA ALA A 462 14.36 -26.66 9.18
C ALA A 462 13.59 -27.45 8.10
N PRO A 463 13.57 -26.96 6.85
CA PRO A 463 12.92 -27.67 5.76
C PRO A 463 13.54 -29.07 5.64
N GLN A 464 12.74 -30.11 5.85
CA GLN A 464 13.15 -31.47 5.56
C GLN A 464 13.48 -31.55 4.06
N PRO A 465 14.60 -32.17 3.65
CA PRO A 465 14.87 -32.37 2.23
C PRO A 465 13.68 -33.10 1.62
N GLU A 466 13.12 -32.54 0.54
CA GLU A 466 12.05 -33.20 -0.21
C GLU A 466 12.47 -34.65 -0.48
N ALA A 467 11.66 -35.58 -0.02
CA ALA A 467 11.83 -36.97 -0.41
C ALA A 467 11.60 -37.02 -1.92
N THR A 468 12.67 -37.07 -2.70
CA THR A 468 12.62 -37.41 -4.12
C THR A 468 11.79 -38.67 -4.26
N GLU A 469 10.57 -38.54 -4.79
CA GLU A 469 9.78 -39.69 -5.19
C GLU A 469 10.61 -40.48 -6.20
N ALA A 470 10.94 -41.72 -5.85
CA ALA A 470 11.59 -42.63 -6.76
C ALA A 470 10.70 -42.79 -8.00
N PRO A 471 11.27 -42.79 -9.22
CA PRO A 471 10.48 -42.99 -10.42
C PRO A 471 9.76 -44.34 -10.32
N ALA A 472 8.44 -44.32 -10.51
CA ALA A 472 7.65 -45.54 -10.60
C ALA A 472 8.16 -46.38 -11.79
N GLU A 473 8.64 -47.59 -11.51
CA GLU A 473 9.03 -48.60 -12.51
C GLU A 473 7.83 -49.20 -13.26
#